data_AF-A0A522XLJ5-F1
#
_entry.id   AF-A0A522XLJ5-F1
#
_cell.length_a   1.000
_cell.length_b   1.000
_cell.length_c   1.000
_cell.angle_alpha   90.00
_cell.angle_beta   90.00
_cell.angle_gamma   90.00
#
_symmetry.space_group_name_H-M   'P 1'
#
loop_
_entity.id
_entity.type
_entity.pdbx_description
1 polymer ?
#
loop_
_entity_poly.entity_id
_entity_poly.type
_entity_poly.pdbx_seq_one_letter_code
_entity_poly.pdbx_strand_id
1 'polypeptide(L)'
;MKAKYALEQSTLEQKCDILLKENEIRFVGLINSMGRLVAGGFKSYIDSPEDEAERQKMYMELVLRVSMRKDFDYCLGQVRYSASRREKAVMMSFPINSFVLLISAEPNIDIDKTANKIIKTIGLISFSS
;
A
#
# COMPACT_ATOMS: atom_id res chain seq x y z
N MET A 1 -10.58 13.57 -16.61
CA MET A 1 -10.50 12.33 -15.80
C MET A 1 -9.19 11.56 -16.03
N LYS A 2 -8.85 11.16 -17.26
CA LYS A 2 -7.59 10.41 -17.56
C LYS A 2 -6.29 11.15 -17.19
N ALA A 3 -6.17 12.45 -17.48
CA ALA A 3 -4.96 13.22 -17.18
C ALA A 3 -4.66 13.33 -15.67
N LYS A 4 -5.70 13.51 -14.84
CA LYS A 4 -5.56 13.55 -13.36
C LYS A 4 -5.10 12.21 -12.81
N TYR A 5 -5.68 11.11 -13.30
CA TYR A 5 -5.29 9.75 -12.93
C TYR A 5 -3.82 9.46 -13.25
N ALA A 6 -3.37 9.83 -14.46
CA ALA A 6 -1.98 9.61 -14.88
C ALA A 6 -0.97 10.43 -14.03
N LEU A 7 -1.30 11.70 -13.74
CA LEU A 7 -0.47 12.55 -12.89
C LEU A 7 -0.36 12.01 -11.46
N GLU A 8 -1.49 11.57 -10.90
CA GLU A 8 -1.55 10.96 -9.57
C GLU A 8 -0.73 9.66 -9.52
N GLN A 9 -0.91 8.77 -10.50
CA GLN A 9 -0.13 7.53 -10.60
C GLN A 9 1.37 7.83 -10.65
N SER A 10 1.81 8.77 -11.49
CA SER A 10 3.21 9.16 -11.61
C SER A 10 3.76 9.75 -10.30
N THR A 11 2.95 10.53 -9.59
CA THR A 11 3.34 11.07 -8.27
C THR A 11 3.53 9.93 -7.26
N LEU A 12 2.59 8.99 -7.20
CA LEU A 12 2.65 7.85 -6.27
C LEU A 12 3.79 6.88 -6.61
N GLU A 13 4.10 6.68 -7.89
CA GLU A 13 5.27 5.92 -8.35
C GLU A 13 6.57 6.50 -7.76
N GLN A 14 6.78 7.81 -7.83
CA GLN A 14 7.94 8.45 -7.19
C GLN A 14 7.96 8.25 -5.67
N LYS A 15 6.79 8.19 -5.02
CA LYS A 15 6.69 7.91 -3.59
C LYS A 15 7.05 6.45 -3.28
N CYS A 16 6.73 5.50 -4.16
CA CYS A 16 7.16 4.11 -4.01
C CYS A 16 8.68 4.02 -3.93
N ASP A 17 9.41 4.75 -4.80
CA ASP A 17 10.88 4.76 -4.79
C ASP A 17 11.47 5.35 -3.51
N ILE A 18 10.82 6.37 -2.94
CA ILE A 18 11.23 6.95 -1.66
C ILE A 18 11.02 5.95 -0.53
N LEU A 19 9.85 5.31 -0.48
CA LEU A 19 9.50 4.33 0.55
C LEU A 19 10.38 3.08 0.49
N LEU A 20 10.75 2.62 -0.71
CA LEU A 20 11.59 1.44 -0.87
C LEU A 20 13.02 1.62 -0.32
N LYS A 21 13.46 2.87 -0.10
CA LYS A 21 14.75 3.19 0.54
C LYS A 21 14.74 2.96 2.04
N GLU A 22 13.58 2.88 2.67
CA GLU A 22 13.47 2.64 4.11
C GLU A 22 13.97 1.25 4.47
N ASN A 23 14.73 1.14 5.56
CA ASN A 23 15.42 -0.10 5.93
C ASN A 23 14.43 -1.18 6.34
N GLU A 24 13.35 -0.80 7.00
CA GLU A 24 12.30 -1.69 7.48
C GLU A 24 11.33 -2.15 6.39
N ILE A 25 11.35 -1.54 5.21
CA ILE A 25 10.44 -1.85 4.10
C ILE A 25 11.08 -2.87 3.16
N ARG A 26 10.32 -3.92 2.87
CA ARG A 26 10.71 -5.06 2.04
C ARG A 26 10.13 -5.01 0.63
N PHE A 27 8.90 -4.51 0.54
CA PHE A 27 8.15 -4.37 -0.71
C PHE A 27 7.27 -3.13 -0.64
N VAL A 28 7.16 -2.42 -1.76
CA VAL A 28 6.17 -1.35 -1.96
C VAL A 28 5.50 -1.59 -3.31
N GLY A 29 4.17 -1.64 -3.34
CA GLY A 29 3.44 -1.84 -4.58
C GLY A 29 2.23 -0.94 -4.69
N LEU A 30 2.16 -0.17 -5.76
CA LEU A 30 0.96 0.57 -6.12
C LEU A 30 0.06 -0.34 -6.95
N ILE A 31 -1.11 -0.68 -6.41
CA ILE A 31 -2.05 -1.62 -7.02
C ILE A 31 -3.28 -0.86 -7.48
N ASN A 32 -3.70 -1.05 -8.73
CA ASN A 32 -4.93 -0.44 -9.25
C ASN A 32 -6.19 -1.24 -8.89
N SER A 33 -7.36 -0.69 -9.20
CA SER A 33 -8.66 -1.34 -8.94
C SER A 33 -8.88 -2.69 -9.64
N MET A 34 -8.02 -3.07 -10.58
CA MET A 34 -8.05 -4.37 -11.26
C MET A 34 -7.09 -5.39 -10.63
N GLY A 35 -6.51 -5.09 -9.48
CA GLY A 35 -5.55 -5.98 -8.81
C GLY A 35 -4.20 -6.09 -9.54
N ARG A 36 -3.84 -5.10 -10.38
CA ARG A 36 -2.55 -5.07 -11.07
C ARG A 36 -1.56 -4.16 -10.35
N LEU A 37 -0.32 -4.63 -10.21
CA LEU A 37 0.81 -3.81 -9.79
C LEU A 37 1.16 -2.85 -10.93
N VAL A 38 1.05 -1.54 -10.68
CA VAL A 38 1.33 -0.49 -11.68
C VAL A 38 2.61 0.29 -11.39
N ALA A 39 3.15 0.20 -10.18
CA ALA A 39 4.43 0.77 -9.78
C ALA A 39 5.00 0.07 -8.53
N GLY A 40 6.31 0.18 -8.32
CA GLY A 40 7.01 -0.39 -7.18
C GLY A 40 7.47 -1.84 -7.40
N GLY A 41 7.87 -2.51 -6.31
CA GLY A 41 8.44 -3.84 -6.33
C GLY A 41 9.09 -4.22 -5.00
N PHE A 42 9.85 -5.30 -5.04
CA PHE A 42 10.68 -5.75 -3.93
C PHE A 42 11.97 -4.95 -3.86
N LYS A 43 12.52 -4.83 -2.65
CA LYS A 43 13.88 -4.36 -2.47
C LYS A 43 14.84 -5.39 -3.09
N SER A 44 15.93 -4.92 -3.70
CA SER A 44 16.78 -5.71 -4.62
C SER A 44 17.37 -7.02 -4.07
N TYR A 45 17.35 -7.23 -2.74
CA TYR A 45 17.88 -8.42 -2.06
C TYR A 45 16.77 -9.31 -1.45
N ILE A 46 15.51 -9.09 -1.81
CA ILE A 46 14.37 -9.85 -1.27
C ILE A 46 13.68 -10.59 -2.40
N ASP A 47 13.75 -11.91 -2.35
CA ASP A 47 12.95 -12.78 -3.20
C ASP A 47 11.53 -12.89 -2.62
N SER A 48 10.53 -12.72 -3.48
CA SER A 48 9.16 -13.13 -3.17
C SER A 48 9.12 -14.66 -3.18
N PRO A 49 8.64 -15.31 -2.12
CA PRO A 49 8.43 -16.76 -2.16
C PRO A 49 7.32 -17.17 -3.14
N GLU A 50 6.37 -16.28 -3.43
CA GLU A 50 5.25 -16.50 -4.34
C GLU A 50 5.63 -16.28 -5.81
N ASP A 51 5.01 -17.04 -6.71
CA ASP A 51 5.10 -16.78 -8.14
C ASP A 51 4.25 -15.57 -8.57
N GLU A 52 4.35 -15.17 -9.84
CA GLU A 52 3.60 -14.01 -10.33
C GLU A 52 2.09 -14.19 -10.26
N ALA A 53 1.57 -15.38 -10.55
CA ALA A 53 0.14 -15.66 -10.54
C ALA A 53 -0.43 -15.63 -9.12
N GLU A 54 0.32 -16.16 -8.15
CA GLU A 54 -0.01 -16.08 -6.72
C GLU A 54 0.00 -14.64 -6.23
N ARG A 55 1.02 -13.84 -6.60
CA ARG A 55 1.04 -12.41 -6.27
C ARG A 55 -0.15 -11.66 -6.85
N GLN A 56 -0.54 -11.92 -8.10
CA GLN A 56 -1.72 -11.30 -8.70
C GLN A 56 -3.01 -11.66 -7.94
N LYS A 57 -3.16 -12.92 -7.50
CA LYS A 57 -4.28 -13.32 -6.63
C LYS A 57 -4.27 -12.56 -5.32
N MET A 58 -3.12 -12.42 -4.66
CA MET A 58 -2.98 -11.63 -3.43
C MET A 58 -3.35 -10.16 -3.62
N TYR A 59 -2.96 -9.56 -4.75
CA TYR A 59 -3.29 -8.17 -5.06
C TYR A 59 -4.79 -7.99 -5.30
N MET A 60 -5.43 -8.90 -6.02
CA MET A 60 -6.88 -8.88 -6.20
C MET A 60 -7.62 -9.06 -4.88
N GLU A 61 -7.20 -10.02 -4.05
CA GLU A 61 -7.76 -10.24 -2.72
C GLU A 61 -7.65 -8.97 -1.85
N LEU A 62 -6.51 -8.29 -1.90
CA LEU A 62 -6.34 -7.00 -1.22
C LEU A 62 -7.33 -5.94 -1.70
N VAL A 63 -7.48 -5.77 -3.01
CA VAL A 63 -8.40 -4.79 -3.60
C VAL A 63 -9.84 -5.07 -3.15
N LEU A 64 -10.27 -6.33 -3.16
CA LEU A 64 -11.60 -6.73 -2.67
C LEU A 64 -11.78 -6.40 -1.18
N ARG A 65 -10.79 -6.72 -0.34
CA ARG A 65 -10.82 -6.35 1.09
C ARG A 65 -10.88 -4.85 1.33
N VAL A 66 -10.23 -4.04 0.49
CA VAL A 66 -10.33 -2.58 0.58
C VAL A 66 -11.73 -2.11 0.16
N SER A 67 -12.27 -2.67 -0.91
CA SER A 67 -13.63 -2.33 -1.38
C SER A 67 -14.70 -2.64 -0.33
N MET A 68 -14.69 -3.84 0.26
CA MET A 68 -15.68 -4.25 1.27
C MET A 68 -15.66 -3.37 2.52
N ARG A 69 -14.53 -2.74 2.85
CA ARG A 69 -14.46 -1.83 4.02
C ARG A 69 -15.12 -0.48 3.75
N LYS A 70 -15.14 -0.03 2.49
CA LYS A 70 -15.80 1.24 2.11
C LYS A 70 -17.30 1.22 2.40
N ASP A 71 -17.91 0.03 2.42
CA ASP A 71 -19.32 -0.15 2.76
C ASP A 71 -19.66 0.33 4.18
N PHE A 72 -18.65 0.51 5.05
CA PHE A 72 -18.80 0.99 6.43
C PHE A 72 -18.32 2.44 6.63
N ASP A 73 -17.88 3.13 5.58
CA ASP A 73 -17.38 4.51 5.68
C ASP A 73 -18.44 5.47 6.23
N TYR A 74 -19.73 5.18 6.00
CA TYR A 74 -20.84 6.03 6.45
C TYR A 74 -20.95 6.15 7.98
N CYS A 75 -20.44 5.17 8.73
CA CYS A 75 -20.53 5.16 10.20
C CYS A 75 -19.16 5.12 10.90
N LEU A 76 -18.14 4.55 10.27
CA LEU A 76 -16.78 4.44 10.84
C LEU A 76 -15.80 5.48 10.27
N GLY A 77 -16.19 6.18 9.21
CA GLY A 77 -15.28 7.02 8.44
C GLY A 77 -14.34 6.21 7.54
N GLN A 78 -13.53 6.92 6.75
CA GLN A 78 -12.66 6.29 5.76
C GLN A 78 -11.52 5.51 6.41
N VAL A 79 -11.22 4.34 5.84
CA VAL A 79 -10.04 3.55 6.22
C VAL A 79 -8.75 4.29 5.89
N ARG A 80 -7.99 4.66 6.93
CA ARG A 80 -6.67 5.30 6.77
C ARG A 80 -5.59 4.29 6.34
N TYR A 81 -5.56 3.14 7.00
CA TYR A 81 -4.74 1.98 6.63
C TYR A 81 -5.30 0.72 7.30
N SER A 82 -4.87 -0.44 6.79
CA SER A 82 -5.01 -1.73 7.48
C SER A 82 -3.63 -2.34 7.62
N ALA A 83 -3.36 -2.99 8.76
CA ALA A 83 -2.13 -3.72 8.99
C ALA A 83 -2.43 -5.15 9.50
N SER A 84 -1.57 -6.10 9.14
CA SER A 84 -1.58 -7.45 9.69
C SER A 84 -0.15 -7.89 9.98
N ARG A 85 0.13 -8.23 11.23
CA ARG A 85 1.42 -8.81 11.63
C ARG A 85 1.34 -10.32 11.47
N ARG A 86 2.26 -10.86 10.69
CA ARG A 86 2.49 -12.30 10.53
C ARG A 86 3.87 -12.64 11.09
N GLU A 87 4.12 -13.93 11.28
CA GLU A 87 5.40 -14.43 11.80
C GLU A 87 6.61 -13.86 11.04
N LYS A 88 6.51 -13.75 9.71
CA LYS A 88 7.64 -13.37 8.85
C LYS A 88 7.62 -11.91 8.37
N ALA A 89 6.49 -11.20 8.47
CA ALA A 89 6.35 -9.85 7.93
C ALA A 89 5.14 -9.11 8.51
N VAL A 90 5.18 -7.78 8.45
CA VAL A 90 3.99 -6.95 8.60
C VAL A 90 3.51 -6.52 7.21
N MET A 91 2.26 -6.84 6.89
CA MET A 91 1.60 -6.37 5.66
C MET A 91 0.74 -5.15 5.99
N MET A 92 0.89 -4.08 5.22
CA MET A 92 0.14 -2.83 5.39
C MET A 92 -0.49 -2.42 4.06
N SER A 93 -1.68 -1.83 4.13
CA SER A 93 -2.36 -1.31 2.94
C SER A 93 -2.97 0.06 3.20
N PHE A 94 -2.82 0.96 2.23
CA PHE A 94 -3.30 2.33 2.29
C PHE A 94 -4.19 2.58 1.07
N PRO A 95 -5.51 2.76 1.24
CA PRO A 95 -6.38 3.20 0.16
C PRO A 95 -6.02 4.63 -0.28
N ILE A 96 -5.77 4.83 -1.58
CA ILE A 96 -5.44 6.15 -2.17
C ILE A 96 -6.26 6.31 -3.44
N ASN A 97 -7.41 6.98 -3.34
CA ASN A 97 -8.34 7.16 -4.45
C ASN A 97 -8.70 5.83 -5.15
N SER A 98 -8.25 5.64 -6.39
CA SER A 98 -8.46 4.43 -7.20
C SER A 98 -7.36 3.37 -7.05
N PHE A 99 -6.37 3.63 -6.20
CA PHE A 99 -5.23 2.76 -5.93
C PHE A 99 -5.24 2.24 -4.50
N VAL A 100 -4.46 1.19 -4.28
CA VAL A 100 -4.07 0.71 -2.97
C VAL A 100 -2.55 0.62 -2.95
N LEU A 101 -1.91 1.31 -2.00
CA LEU A 101 -0.50 1.12 -1.72
C LEU A 101 -0.35 -0.07 -0.78
N LEU A 102 0.30 -1.13 -1.24
CA LEU A 102 0.65 -2.31 -0.45
C LEU A 102 2.10 -2.20 0.01
N ILE A 103 2.34 -2.42 1.29
CA ILE A 103 3.68 -2.48 1.86
C ILE A 103 3.87 -3.78 2.62
N SER A 104 5.02 -4.42 2.41
CA SER A 104 5.54 -5.46 3.30
C SER A 104 6.73 -4.89 4.04
N ALA A 105 6.79 -5.10 5.35
CA ALA A 105 7.83 -4.62 6.22
C ALA A 105 8.35 -5.75 7.15
N GLU A 106 9.49 -5.50 7.80
CA GLU A 106 10.07 -6.42 8.77
C GLU A 106 9.08 -6.76 9.90
N PRO A 107 9.10 -8.01 10.44
CA PRO A 107 8.11 -8.46 11.40
C PRO A 107 8.23 -7.78 12.77
N ASN A 108 9.31 -7.06 13.05
CA ASN A 108 9.59 -6.40 14.33
C ASN A 108 9.29 -4.89 14.33
N ILE A 109 8.74 -4.33 13.25
CA ILE A 109 8.43 -2.90 13.20
C ILE A 109 7.37 -2.50 14.22
N ASP A 110 7.38 -1.22 14.58
CA ASP A 110 6.23 -0.54 15.18
C ASP A 110 5.25 -0.15 14.06
N ILE A 111 4.07 -0.77 14.07
CA ILE A 111 3.07 -0.62 13.00
C ILE A 111 2.63 0.84 12.86
N ASP A 112 2.32 1.52 13.96
CA ASP A 112 1.72 2.85 13.91
C ASP A 112 2.77 3.91 13.59
N LYS A 113 3.99 3.76 14.12
CA LYS A 113 5.11 4.64 13.77
C LYS A 113 5.44 4.52 12.28
N THR A 114 5.50 3.31 11.75
CA THR A 114 5.76 3.07 10.32
C THR A 114 4.58 3.56 9.46
N ALA A 115 3.33 3.32 9.87
CA ALA A 115 2.14 3.82 9.17
C ALA A 115 2.16 5.35 9.05
N ASN A 116 2.43 6.05 10.15
CA ASN A 116 2.49 7.50 10.18
C ASN A 116 3.61 8.06 9.30
N LYS A 117 4.76 7.39 9.25
CA LYS A 117 5.86 7.73 8.34
C LYS A 117 5.44 7.58 6.88
N ILE A 118 4.80 6.46 6.52
CA ILE A 118 4.30 6.20 5.17
C ILE A 118 3.28 7.27 4.76
N ILE A 119 2.28 7.54 5.60
CA ILE A 119 1.23 8.55 5.38
C ILE A 119 1.84 9.93 5.08
N LYS A 120 2.86 10.34 5.85
CA LYS A 120 3.59 11.59 5.61
C LYS A 120 4.30 11.57 4.25
N THR A 121 4.97 10.48 3.91
CA THR A 121 5.71 10.36 2.64
C THR A 121 4.79 10.46 1.42
N ILE A 122 3.64 9.76 1.44
CA ILE A 122 2.67 9.76 0.34
C ILE A 122 1.81 11.03 0.28
N GLY A 123 1.91 11.90 1.28
CA GLY A 123 1.19 13.18 1.29
C GLY A 123 -0.29 13.06 1.62
N LEU A 124 -0.72 12.00 2.31
CA LEU A 124 -2.10 11.87 2.83
C LEU A 124 -2.39 12.78 4.04
N ILE A 125 -1.72 13.94 4.15
CA ILE A 125 -2.00 14.92 5.20
C ILE A 125 -3.00 15.94 4.65
N SER A 126 -4.26 15.76 5.00
CA SER A 126 -5.26 16.84 4.98
C SER A 126 -6.42 16.51 5.92
N PHE A 127 -6.19 16.32 7.21
CA PHE A 127 -7.22 16.62 8.21
C PHE A 127 -6.54 17.19 9.45
N SER A 128 -6.56 18.53 9.53
CA SER A 128 -6.45 19.24 10.79
C SER A 128 -7.50 18.73 11.77
N SER A 129 -7.10 18.74 13.04
CA SER A 129 -7.89 18.52 14.25
C SER A 129 -9.33 19.04 14.18
#